data_AF-D2V7A0-F1
#
_entry.id   AF-D2V7A0-F1
#
_cell.length_a   1.000
_cell.length_b   1.000
_cell.length_c   1.000
_cell.angle_alpha   90.00
_cell.angle_beta   90.00
_cell.angle_gamma   90.00
#
_symmetry.space_group_name_H-M   'P 1'
#
loop_
_entity.id
_entity.type
_entity.pdbx_description
1 polymer ?
#
loop_
_entity_poly.entity_id
_entity_poly.type
_entity_poly.pdbx_seq_one_letter_code
_entity_poly.pdbx_strand_id
1 'polypeptide(L)'
;MPAQKSTLINICKACTKKSSSVLPSRVFLSSHSFHTTTRSLSITPFGEDEYKIGSSSFKQQDAKKVFDLVYEGNWNGLAELKKEREGKVSRGDAALEFAKASDYKSLISLKQHYDAHPRDLEIDDMAKIIAAFGQVGSVPDAELTFGLYIKRASTDREVASLRNALLYSYLVNGEEEAAQTFFVQYPVKPTISTYNLVTSHSWKNTPTKLNEHLKSIIGGKQ
;
A
#
# COMPACT_ATOMS: atom_id res chain seq x y z
N MET A 1 -16.70 -42.03 -7.39
CA MET A 1 -15.58 -41.50 -6.60
C MET A 1 -15.53 -39.98 -6.76
N PRO A 2 -15.20 -39.22 -5.70
CA PRO A 2 -16.07 -38.15 -5.23
C PRO A 2 -15.57 -36.72 -5.47
N ALA A 3 -16.47 -35.80 -5.13
CA ALA A 3 -16.42 -34.36 -5.17
C ALA A 3 -15.23 -33.70 -4.44
N GLN A 4 -14.79 -32.55 -4.96
CA GLN A 4 -14.30 -31.44 -4.14
C GLN A 4 -15.20 -30.22 -4.38
N LYS A 5 -16.32 -30.20 -3.64
CA LYS A 5 -17.07 -29.01 -3.27
C LYS A 5 -16.67 -28.65 -1.84
N SER A 6 -15.86 -27.62 -1.66
CA SER A 6 -15.79 -26.73 -0.48
C SER A 6 -14.65 -25.75 -0.75
N THR A 7 -14.83 -24.45 -0.73
CA THR A 7 -15.01 -23.69 0.51
C THR A 7 -15.39 -22.27 0.12
N LEU A 8 -16.67 -21.93 0.07
CA LEU A 8 -17.12 -20.55 -0.13
C LEU A 8 -18.54 -20.35 0.45
N ILE A 9 -18.78 -20.84 1.66
CA ILE A 9 -19.96 -20.47 2.44
C ILE A 9 -19.54 -20.45 3.92
N ASN A 10 -19.34 -19.26 4.47
CA ASN A 10 -19.76 -18.86 5.83
C ASN A 10 -19.18 -17.49 6.19
N ILE A 11 -19.73 -16.42 5.62
CA ILE A 11 -19.68 -15.10 6.24
C ILE A 11 -21.06 -14.45 6.03
N CYS A 12 -22.06 -14.93 6.76
CA CYS A 12 -23.31 -14.22 6.99
C CYS A 12 -24.11 -14.96 8.07
N LYS A 13 -23.79 -14.71 9.34
CA LYS A 13 -24.70 -14.90 10.49
C LYS A 13 -24.05 -14.35 11.76
N ALA A 14 -24.31 -13.08 12.05
CA ALA A 14 -24.41 -12.56 13.41
C ALA A 14 -24.91 -11.11 13.37
N CYS A 15 -26.24 -10.95 13.30
CA CYS A 15 -26.88 -9.76 13.84
C CYS A 15 -27.41 -10.09 15.24
N THR A 16 -27.32 -9.09 16.13
CA THR A 16 -28.00 -8.94 17.44
C THR A 16 -27.33 -9.53 18.69
N LYS A 17 -26.59 -8.67 19.41
CA LYS A 17 -26.87 -8.34 20.82
C LYS A 17 -26.14 -7.05 21.22
N LYS A 18 -26.90 -6.07 21.74
CA LYS A 18 -26.37 -4.85 22.39
C LYS A 18 -25.56 -5.25 23.63
N SER A 19 -24.32 -4.79 23.73
CA SER A 19 -23.67 -4.46 24.99
C SER A 19 -22.46 -3.56 24.74
N SER A 20 -22.36 -2.53 25.54
CA SER A 20 -21.37 -1.45 25.55
C SER A 20 -19.91 -1.90 25.59
N SER A 21 -19.10 -1.40 24.66
CA SER A 21 -17.85 -0.68 24.92
C SER A 21 -17.17 -0.38 23.57
N VAL A 22 -16.97 0.90 23.32
CA VAL A 22 -16.31 1.42 22.12
C VAL A 22 -14.82 1.14 22.26
N LEU A 23 -14.27 0.31 21.38
CA LEU A 23 -12.85 0.33 21.04
C LEU A 23 -12.73 0.41 19.52
N PRO A 24 -12.05 1.42 18.97
CA PRO A 24 -11.79 1.47 17.54
C PRO A 24 -10.75 0.39 17.21
N SER A 25 -11.13 -0.59 16.40
CA SER A 25 -10.21 -1.52 15.77
C SER A 25 -9.24 -0.71 14.89
N ARG A 26 -8.10 -0.29 15.46
CA ARG A 26 -7.03 0.36 14.69
C ARG A 26 -6.50 -0.64 13.68
N VAL A 27 -6.80 -0.41 12.40
CA VAL A 27 -6.11 -1.06 11.29
C VAL A 27 -4.66 -0.55 11.32
N PHE A 28 -3.76 -1.36 11.87
CA PHE A 28 -2.33 -1.12 11.77
C PHE A 28 -1.87 -1.55 10.37
N LEU A 29 -1.59 -0.57 9.51
CA LEU A 29 -0.85 -0.84 8.28
C LEU A 29 0.60 -1.13 8.66
N SER A 30 1.09 -2.31 8.28
CA SER A 30 2.52 -2.62 8.28
C SER A 30 3.09 -2.36 6.88
N SER A 31 4.40 -2.23 6.76
CA SER A 31 5.13 -2.04 5.49
C SER A 31 4.71 -3.04 4.39
N HIS A 32 4.26 -4.24 4.77
CA HIS A 32 3.80 -5.30 3.86
C HIS A 32 2.51 -4.97 3.10
N SER A 33 1.72 -3.99 3.55
CA SER A 33 0.42 -3.68 2.95
C SER A 33 0.51 -3.00 1.57
N PHE A 34 1.71 -2.52 1.18
CA PHE A 34 1.94 -1.76 -0.05
C PHE A 34 2.59 -2.57 -1.19
N HIS A 35 2.92 -3.85 -0.97
CA HIS A 35 3.54 -4.69 -2.00
C HIS A 35 2.51 -5.59 -2.70
N THR A 36 2.42 -5.49 -4.03
CA THR A 36 1.61 -6.38 -4.87
C THR A 36 2.47 -7.56 -5.37
N THR A 37 2.10 -8.77 -4.96
CA THR A 37 2.81 -10.02 -5.27
C THR A 37 2.44 -10.52 -6.67
N THR A 38 3.05 -9.95 -7.70
CA THR A 38 3.11 -10.57 -9.04
C THR A 38 4.39 -10.10 -9.75
N ARG A 39 5.48 -10.86 -9.61
CA ARG A 39 6.66 -10.73 -10.49
C ARG A 39 7.07 -12.12 -10.97
N SER A 40 7.11 -12.31 -12.29
CA SER A 40 7.71 -13.51 -12.88
C SER A 40 9.24 -13.42 -12.77
N LEU A 41 9.86 -14.54 -12.46
CA LEU A 41 11.30 -14.69 -12.33
C LEU A 41 11.92 -14.90 -13.72
N SER A 42 12.73 -13.95 -14.17
CA SER A 42 13.80 -14.21 -15.14
C SER A 42 15.11 -13.71 -14.55
N ILE A 43 16.05 -14.63 -14.35
CA ILE A 43 17.44 -14.34 -13.98
C ILE A 43 18.24 -14.63 -15.26
N THR A 44 18.74 -13.58 -15.91
CA THR A 44 19.60 -13.71 -17.08
C THR A 44 20.99 -13.13 -16.74
N PRO A 45 22.08 -13.90 -16.91
CA PRO A 45 23.42 -13.33 -16.84
C PRO A 45 23.60 -12.37 -18.02
N PHE A 46 24.05 -11.14 -17.77
CA PHE A 46 24.26 -10.14 -18.80
C PHE A 46 25.64 -9.48 -18.59
N GLY A 47 26.61 -9.83 -19.43
CA GLY A 47 27.96 -9.28 -19.37
C GLY A 47 28.78 -9.77 -18.16
N GLU A 48 30.09 -9.53 -18.18
CA GLU A 48 31.06 -10.16 -17.28
C GLU A 48 30.93 -9.71 -15.79
N ASP A 49 30.18 -8.62 -15.50
CA ASP A 49 30.20 -7.97 -14.17
C ASP A 49 28.83 -7.67 -13.51
N GLU A 50 27.69 -7.92 -14.16
CA GLU A 50 26.36 -7.55 -13.63
C GLU A 50 25.29 -8.66 -13.76
N TYR A 51 24.44 -8.76 -12.72
CA TYR A 51 23.27 -9.65 -12.70
C TYR A 51 21.98 -8.82 -12.71
N LYS A 52 21.00 -9.24 -13.50
CA LYS A 52 19.66 -8.63 -13.52
C LYS A 52 18.61 -9.53 -12.90
N ILE A 53 17.80 -8.94 -12.02
CA ILE A 53 16.61 -9.56 -11.45
C ILE A 53 15.43 -8.62 -11.67
N GLY A 54 14.55 -8.99 -12.59
CA GLY A 54 13.48 -8.10 -13.06
C GLY A 54 14.07 -6.81 -13.66
N SER A 55 13.71 -5.66 -13.11
CA SER A 55 14.21 -4.34 -13.54
C SER A 55 15.47 -3.86 -12.80
N SER A 56 16.07 -4.67 -11.93
CA SER A 56 17.18 -4.26 -11.06
C SER A 56 18.49 -4.90 -11.50
N SER A 57 19.56 -4.10 -11.58
CA SER A 57 20.94 -4.56 -11.80
C SER A 57 21.71 -4.61 -10.47
N PHE A 58 22.52 -5.65 -10.31
CA PHE A 58 23.38 -5.88 -9.16
C PHE A 58 24.79 -6.20 -9.62
N LYS A 59 25.80 -5.70 -8.90
CA LYS A 59 27.21 -6.02 -9.17
C LYS A 59 27.52 -7.46 -8.79
N GLN A 60 28.48 -8.09 -9.47
CA GLN A 60 28.86 -9.48 -9.21
C GLN A 60 29.27 -9.78 -7.76
N GLN A 61 29.89 -8.83 -7.06
CA GLN A 61 30.22 -8.94 -5.64
C GLN A 61 29.00 -9.15 -4.72
N ASP A 62 27.81 -8.75 -5.15
CA ASP A 62 26.55 -8.88 -4.41
C ASP A 62 25.75 -10.13 -4.81
N ALA A 63 26.22 -10.87 -5.82
CA ALA A 63 25.50 -12.01 -6.40
C ALA A 63 25.14 -13.07 -5.36
N LYS A 64 26.05 -13.37 -4.43
CA LYS A 64 25.78 -14.35 -3.36
C LYS A 64 24.65 -13.89 -2.45
N LYS A 65 24.71 -12.66 -1.92
CA LYS A 65 23.66 -12.09 -1.06
C LYS A 65 22.32 -12.01 -1.78
N VAL A 66 22.35 -11.61 -3.05
CA VAL A 66 21.16 -11.54 -3.90
C VAL A 66 20.55 -12.93 -4.10
N PHE A 67 21.36 -13.95 -4.39
CA PHE A 67 20.90 -15.33 -4.53
C PHE A 67 20.30 -15.87 -3.23
N ASP A 68 20.97 -15.66 -2.09
CA ASP A 68 20.49 -16.10 -0.78
C ASP A 68 19.12 -15.46 -0.47
N LEU A 69 18.98 -14.14 -0.68
CA LEU A 69 17.74 -13.40 -0.45
C LEU A 69 16.60 -13.85 -1.40
N VAL A 70 16.90 -14.14 -2.66
CA VAL A 70 15.91 -14.64 -3.62
C VAL A 70 15.49 -16.06 -3.29
N TYR A 71 16.45 -16.92 -2.92
CA TYR A 71 16.20 -18.30 -2.54
C TYR A 71 15.32 -18.40 -1.29
N GLU A 72 15.56 -17.54 -0.31
CA GLU A 72 14.77 -17.41 0.91
C GLU A 72 13.41 -16.71 0.68
N GLY A 73 13.15 -16.17 -0.52
CA GLY A 73 11.96 -15.37 -0.81
C GLY A 73 11.92 -14.05 -0.03
N ASN A 74 13.06 -13.59 0.51
CA ASN A 74 13.20 -12.36 1.26
C ASN A 74 13.35 -11.14 0.33
N TRP A 75 12.25 -10.81 -0.35
CA TRP A 75 12.18 -9.67 -1.27
C TRP A 75 12.39 -8.32 -0.59
N ASN A 76 12.09 -8.22 0.71
CA ASN A 76 12.35 -7.01 1.51
C ASN A 76 13.86 -6.79 1.67
N GLY A 77 14.60 -7.83 2.06
CA GLY A 77 16.05 -7.75 2.15
C GLY A 77 16.70 -7.47 0.80
N LEU A 78 16.15 -7.98 -0.30
CA LEU A 78 16.65 -7.66 -1.65
C LEU A 78 16.43 -6.18 -2.02
N ALA A 79 15.29 -5.61 -1.63
CA ALA A 79 15.01 -4.19 -1.82
C ALA A 79 15.92 -3.31 -0.94
N GLU A 80 16.19 -3.71 0.30
CA GLU A 80 17.11 -3.00 1.20
C GLU A 80 18.56 -3.05 0.71
N LEU A 81 19.03 -4.20 0.25
CA LEU A 81 20.38 -4.34 -0.33
C LEU A 81 20.56 -3.42 -1.55
N LYS A 82 19.52 -3.31 -2.38
CA LYS A 82 19.53 -2.37 -3.51
C LYS A 82 19.59 -0.92 -3.04
N LYS A 83 18.81 -0.55 -2.03
CA LYS A 83 18.79 0.79 -1.43
C LYS A 83 20.14 1.18 -0.85
N GLU A 84 20.77 0.28 -0.10
CA GLU A 84 22.11 0.45 0.47
C GLU A 84 23.15 0.72 -0.63
N ARG A 85 23.10 -0.02 -1.74
CA ARG A 85 24.03 0.14 -2.87
C ARG A 85 23.81 1.40 -3.70
N GLU A 86 22.56 1.85 -3.80
CA GLU A 86 22.23 3.12 -4.47
C GLU A 86 22.45 4.34 -3.57
N GLY A 87 22.85 4.15 -2.30
CA GLY A 87 22.98 5.23 -1.32
C GLY A 87 21.65 5.88 -0.94
N LYS A 88 20.52 5.24 -1.29
CA LYS A 88 19.18 5.75 -1.08
C LYS A 88 18.65 5.26 0.26
N VAL A 89 18.45 6.20 1.18
CA VAL A 89 17.77 5.90 2.46
C VAL A 89 16.28 6.13 2.25
N SER A 90 15.49 5.05 2.24
CA SER A 90 14.03 5.13 2.24
C SER A 90 13.57 5.64 3.60
N ARG A 91 12.91 6.80 3.62
CA ARG A 91 12.48 7.48 4.85
C ARG A 91 10.98 7.36 5.09
N GLY A 92 10.26 6.60 4.28
CA GLY A 92 8.83 6.40 4.48
C GLY A 92 8.49 5.74 5.82
N ASP A 93 9.35 4.86 6.34
CA ASP A 93 9.12 4.27 7.69
C ASP A 93 9.31 5.31 8.79
N ALA A 94 10.22 6.26 8.63
CA ALA A 94 10.34 7.40 9.56
C ALA A 94 9.05 8.24 9.59
N ALA A 95 8.38 8.42 8.44
CA ALA A 95 7.09 9.11 8.39
C ALA A 95 6.03 8.42 9.26
N LEU A 96 5.96 7.08 9.22
CA LEU A 96 5.04 6.30 10.04
C LEU A 96 5.40 6.38 11.54
N GLU A 97 6.69 6.39 11.88
CA GLU A 97 7.13 6.58 13.27
C GLU A 97 6.79 7.99 13.79
N PHE A 98 6.99 9.04 12.99
CA PHE A 98 6.55 10.39 13.33
C PHE A 98 5.03 10.45 13.54
N ALA A 99 4.25 9.77 12.70
CA ALA A 99 2.81 9.71 12.87
C ALA A 99 2.39 8.99 14.16
N LYS A 100 3.03 7.87 14.52
CA LYS A 100 2.80 7.19 15.80
C LYS A 100 3.13 8.09 16.99
N ALA A 101 4.19 8.89 16.88
CA ALA A 101 4.59 9.88 17.87
C ALA A 101 3.72 11.15 17.84
N SER A 102 2.78 11.27 16.90
CA SER A 102 2.02 12.50 16.62
C SER A 102 2.91 13.73 16.35
N ASP A 103 4.12 13.51 15.83
CA ASP A 103 5.09 14.55 15.49
C ASP A 103 4.83 15.09 14.08
N TYR A 104 3.82 15.93 13.99
CA TYR A 104 3.42 16.59 12.75
C TYR A 104 4.53 17.46 12.14
N LYS A 105 5.36 18.10 12.98
CA LYS A 105 6.42 19.00 12.53
C LYS A 105 7.53 18.24 11.80
N SER A 106 7.93 17.10 12.33
CA SER A 106 8.92 16.23 11.69
C SER A 106 8.36 15.61 10.40
N LEU A 107 7.08 15.27 10.37
CA LEU A 107 6.42 14.79 9.14
C LEU A 107 6.41 15.83 8.02
N ILE A 108 6.09 17.10 8.33
CA ILE A 108 6.14 18.19 7.36
C ILE A 108 7.58 18.44 6.88
N SER A 109 8.54 18.45 7.80
CA SER A 109 9.95 18.63 7.46
C SER A 109 10.46 17.52 6.52
N LEU A 110 10.02 16.28 6.75
CA LEU A 110 10.32 15.15 5.89
C LEU A 110 9.69 15.31 4.49
N LYS A 111 8.42 15.73 4.41
CA LYS A 111 7.76 16.03 3.13
C LYS A 111 8.53 17.11 2.36
N GLN A 112 8.88 18.21 3.01
CA GLN A 112 9.62 19.32 2.40
C GLN A 112 10.99 18.86 1.86
N HIS A 113 11.66 17.95 2.58
CA HIS A 113 12.91 17.36 2.10
C HIS A 113 12.74 16.63 0.77
N TYR A 114 11.69 15.80 0.63
CA TYR A 114 11.39 15.10 -0.61
C TYR A 114 10.91 16.02 -1.74
N ASP A 115 10.16 17.08 -1.41
CA ASP A 115 9.77 18.10 -2.37
C ASP A 115 11.01 18.83 -2.94
N ALA A 116 12.02 19.07 -2.09
CA ALA A 116 13.30 19.68 -2.49
C ALA A 116 14.23 18.71 -3.23
N HIS A 117 14.14 17.40 -2.98
CA HIS A 117 15.00 16.37 -3.55
C HIS A 117 14.19 15.30 -4.30
N PRO A 118 13.50 15.65 -5.40
CA PRO A 118 12.60 14.74 -6.10
C PRO A 118 13.29 13.53 -6.75
N ARG A 119 14.63 13.52 -6.85
CA ARG A 119 15.44 12.39 -7.35
C ARG A 119 15.57 11.25 -6.33
N ASP A 120 15.40 11.56 -5.05
CA ASP A 120 15.47 10.59 -3.95
C ASP A 120 14.09 9.98 -3.66
N LEU A 121 13.09 10.34 -4.46
CA LEU A 121 11.70 10.02 -4.24
C LEU A 121 11.36 8.60 -4.68
N GLU A 122 11.02 7.75 -3.72
CA GLU A 122 10.35 6.49 -3.98
C GLU A 122 8.83 6.66 -3.81
N ILE A 123 8.04 6.16 -4.76
CA ILE A 123 6.57 6.23 -4.66
C ILE A 123 6.06 5.51 -3.41
N ASP A 124 6.71 4.42 -3.01
CA ASP A 124 6.37 3.69 -1.77
C ASP A 124 6.63 4.54 -0.52
N ASP A 125 7.66 5.40 -0.51
CA ASP A 125 7.89 6.36 0.59
C ASP A 125 6.80 7.44 0.63
N MET A 126 6.38 7.93 -0.53
CA MET A 126 5.28 8.91 -0.61
C MET A 126 3.95 8.32 -0.14
N ALA A 127 3.66 7.07 -0.49
CA ALA A 127 2.48 6.37 0.02
C ALA A 127 2.51 6.28 1.55
N LYS A 128 3.67 5.99 2.16
CA LYS A 128 3.83 6.00 3.62
C LYS A 128 3.65 7.39 4.23
N ILE A 129 4.15 8.46 3.59
CA ILE A 129 3.94 9.85 4.03
C ILE A 129 2.46 10.25 3.96
N ILE A 130 1.76 9.91 2.87
CA ILE A 130 0.31 10.15 2.75
C ILE A 130 -0.44 9.46 3.88
N ALA A 131 -0.16 8.17 4.13
CA ALA A 131 -0.77 7.43 5.22
C ALA A 131 -0.44 8.02 6.60
N ALA A 132 0.79 8.49 6.79
CA ALA A 132 1.23 9.18 8.01
C ALA A 132 0.42 10.47 8.26
N PHE A 133 0.15 11.27 7.22
CA PHE A 133 -0.73 12.44 7.32
C PHE A 133 -2.16 12.04 7.72
N GLY A 134 -2.68 10.94 7.16
CA GLY A 134 -3.94 10.36 7.61
C GLY A 134 -3.94 9.99 9.09
N GLN A 135 -2.88 9.35 9.59
CA GLN A 135 -2.78 8.93 11.00
C GLN A 135 -2.74 10.09 12.00
N VAL A 136 -2.12 11.21 11.63
CA VAL A 136 -2.08 12.42 12.47
C VAL A 136 -3.31 13.30 12.30
N GLY A 137 -4.26 12.88 11.46
CA GLY A 137 -5.54 13.57 11.28
C GLY A 137 -5.56 14.66 10.21
N SER A 138 -4.50 14.80 9.41
CA SER A 138 -4.47 15.80 8.32
C SER A 138 -4.79 15.17 6.96
N VAL A 139 -6.08 15.00 6.68
CA VAL A 139 -6.54 14.60 5.34
C VAL A 139 -6.15 15.63 4.25
N PRO A 140 -6.25 16.96 4.47
CA PRO A 140 -5.86 17.94 3.44
C PRO A 140 -4.40 17.81 2.98
N ASP A 141 -3.46 17.56 3.91
CA ASP A 141 -2.05 17.36 3.55
C ASP A 141 -1.82 16.01 2.85
N ALA A 142 -2.58 14.98 3.21
CA ALA A 142 -2.59 13.70 2.51
C ALA A 142 -3.06 13.87 1.06
N GLU A 143 -4.15 14.62 0.83
CA GLU A 143 -4.68 14.94 -0.51
C GLU A 143 -3.71 15.78 -1.33
N LEU A 144 -3.13 16.83 -0.73
CA LEU A 144 -2.14 17.67 -1.38
C LEU A 144 -0.92 16.85 -1.83
N THR A 145 -0.42 16.00 -0.93
CA THR A 145 0.71 15.10 -1.24
C THR A 145 0.34 14.12 -2.34
N PHE A 146 -0.83 13.47 -2.25
CA PHE A 146 -1.32 12.57 -3.29
C PHE A 146 -1.41 13.27 -4.66
N GLY A 147 -2.00 14.46 -4.74
CA GLY A 147 -2.18 15.20 -5.99
C GLY A 147 -0.88 15.59 -6.69
N LEU A 148 0.17 15.87 -5.91
CA LEU A 148 1.51 16.16 -6.43
C LEU A 148 2.20 14.91 -6.99
N TYR A 149 2.05 13.77 -6.31
CA TYR A 149 2.85 12.58 -6.57
C TYR A 149 2.17 11.54 -7.45
N ILE A 150 0.85 11.52 -7.54
CA ILE A 150 0.12 10.60 -8.43
C ILE A 150 0.50 10.78 -9.90
N LYS A 151 0.83 12.02 -10.30
CA LYS A 151 1.29 12.34 -11.67
C LYS A 151 2.68 11.78 -12.00
N ARG A 152 3.44 11.38 -10.98
CA ARG A 152 4.77 10.76 -11.12
C ARG A 152 4.72 9.23 -11.09
N ALA A 153 3.57 8.64 -10.73
CA ALA A 153 3.39 7.20 -10.80
C ALA A 153 3.39 6.76 -12.26
N SER A 154 4.22 5.77 -12.57
CA SER A 154 4.45 5.25 -13.92
C SER A 154 3.88 3.85 -14.12
N THR A 155 3.52 3.16 -13.03
CA THR A 155 3.00 1.80 -13.05
C THR A 155 1.68 1.67 -12.30
N ASP A 156 0.86 0.70 -12.67
CA ASP A 156 -0.39 0.40 -11.96
C ASP A 156 -0.17 0.11 -10.48
N ARG A 157 0.96 -0.51 -10.13
CA ARG A 157 1.35 -0.75 -8.73
C ARG A 157 1.55 0.56 -7.98
N GLU A 158 2.29 1.50 -8.56
CA GLU A 158 2.57 2.81 -7.95
C GLU A 158 1.28 3.61 -7.77
N VAL A 159 0.41 3.62 -8.79
CA VAL A 159 -0.93 4.23 -8.72
C VAL A 159 -1.75 3.59 -7.61
N ALA A 160 -1.78 2.25 -7.54
CA ALA A 160 -2.52 1.54 -6.50
C ALA A 160 -1.95 1.81 -5.10
N SER A 161 -0.64 1.92 -4.93
CA SER A 161 0.02 2.21 -3.66
C SER A 161 -0.38 3.58 -3.11
N LEU A 162 -0.27 4.63 -3.94
CA LEU A 162 -0.65 6.00 -3.57
C LEU A 162 -2.15 6.13 -3.29
N ARG A 163 -3.01 5.47 -4.10
CA ARG A 163 -4.46 5.48 -3.86
C ARG A 163 -4.85 4.73 -2.60
N ASN A 164 -4.23 3.59 -2.30
CA ASN A 164 -4.47 2.88 -1.05
C ASN A 164 -4.12 3.74 0.17
N ALA A 165 -3.03 4.51 0.09
CA ALA A 165 -2.62 5.42 1.17
C ALA A 165 -3.62 6.56 1.40
N LEU A 166 -4.12 7.19 0.34
CA LEU A 166 -5.13 8.24 0.47
C LEU A 166 -6.49 7.67 0.92
N LEU A 167 -6.89 6.52 0.37
CA LEU A 167 -8.08 5.80 0.80
C LEU A 167 -8.03 5.47 2.30
N TYR A 168 -6.90 4.96 2.78
CA TYR A 168 -6.68 4.75 4.21
C TYR A 168 -6.84 6.04 5.01
N SER A 169 -6.28 7.16 4.53
CA SER A 169 -6.36 8.45 5.20
C SER A 169 -7.80 8.93 5.38
N TYR A 170 -8.67 8.75 4.38
CA TYR A 170 -10.10 9.03 4.52
C TYR A 170 -10.76 8.10 5.56
N LEU A 171 -10.50 6.80 5.47
CA LEU A 171 -11.11 5.80 6.35
C LEU A 171 -10.76 6.03 7.83
N VAL A 172 -9.48 6.30 8.16
CA VAL A 172 -9.09 6.49 9.57
C VAL A 172 -9.60 7.80 10.18
N ASN A 173 -9.92 8.79 9.34
CA ASN A 173 -10.50 10.06 9.76
C ASN A 173 -12.04 10.08 9.71
N GLY A 174 -12.67 8.97 9.32
CA GLY A 174 -14.13 8.85 9.25
C GLY A 174 -14.76 9.62 8.09
N GLU A 175 -13.96 10.00 7.08
CA GLU A 175 -14.41 10.64 5.84
C GLU A 175 -15.01 9.58 4.89
N GLU A 176 -16.04 8.87 5.35
CA GLU A 176 -16.57 7.67 4.70
C GLU A 176 -17.15 7.94 3.30
N GLU A 177 -17.79 9.09 3.09
CA GLU A 177 -18.33 9.44 1.77
C GLU A 177 -17.21 9.70 0.76
N ALA A 178 -16.16 10.40 1.19
CA ALA A 178 -14.97 10.63 0.36
C ALA A 178 -14.27 9.30 0.06
N ALA A 179 -14.08 8.43 1.05
CA ALA A 179 -13.50 7.10 0.87
C ALA A 179 -14.26 6.25 -0.15
N GLN A 180 -15.59 6.23 -0.07
CA GLN A 180 -16.43 5.50 -1.02
C GLN A 180 -16.31 6.05 -2.44
N THR A 181 -16.43 7.38 -2.58
CA THR A 181 -16.33 8.04 -3.89
C THR A 181 -14.95 7.83 -4.50
N PHE A 182 -13.91 7.93 -3.68
CA PHE A 182 -12.52 7.70 -4.09
C PHE A 182 -12.26 6.25 -4.50
N PHE A 183 -12.87 5.27 -3.83
CA PHE A 183 -12.77 3.86 -4.21
C PHE A 183 -13.48 3.58 -5.54
N VAL A 184 -14.68 4.12 -5.77
CA VAL A 184 -15.42 3.90 -7.03
C VAL A 184 -14.67 4.46 -8.25
N GLN A 185 -13.89 5.52 -8.05
CA GLN A 185 -13.06 6.15 -9.08
C GLN A 185 -11.66 5.52 -9.21
N TYR A 186 -11.45 4.26 -8.78
CA TYR A 186 -10.15 3.60 -8.91
C TYR A 186 -9.81 3.39 -10.40
N PRO A 187 -8.74 4.00 -10.93
CA PRO A 187 -8.41 3.96 -12.36
C PRO A 187 -7.72 2.65 -12.78
N VAL A 188 -7.28 1.85 -11.81
CA VAL A 188 -6.63 0.56 -12.00
C VAL A 188 -7.41 -0.52 -11.27
N LYS A 189 -7.18 -1.79 -11.57
CA LYS A 189 -7.85 -2.89 -10.88
C LYS A 189 -7.50 -2.84 -9.37
N PRO A 190 -8.50 -2.79 -8.47
CA PRO A 190 -8.23 -2.82 -7.03
C PRO A 190 -7.46 -4.08 -6.62
N THR A 191 -6.51 -3.90 -5.71
CA THR A 191 -5.66 -5.00 -5.20
C THR A 191 -6.33 -5.70 -4.02
N ILE A 192 -5.81 -6.87 -3.61
CA ILE A 192 -6.27 -7.53 -2.38
C ILE A 192 -6.15 -6.58 -1.17
N SER A 193 -5.07 -5.80 -1.08
CA SER A 193 -4.90 -4.78 -0.03
C SER A 193 -6.00 -3.72 -0.07
N THR A 194 -6.40 -3.27 -1.28
CA THR A 194 -7.49 -2.31 -1.45
C THR A 194 -8.81 -2.88 -0.93
N TYR A 195 -9.14 -4.12 -1.28
CA TYR A 195 -10.36 -4.79 -0.80
C TYR A 195 -10.32 -5.02 0.72
N ASN A 196 -9.17 -5.40 1.27
CA ASN A 196 -9.02 -5.56 2.72
C ASN A 196 -9.23 -4.24 3.46
N LEU A 197 -8.72 -3.11 2.93
CA LEU A 197 -8.93 -1.78 3.51
C LEU A 197 -10.42 -1.45 3.64
N VAL A 198 -11.19 -1.63 2.58
CA VAL A 198 -12.62 -1.24 2.56
C VAL A 198 -13.54 -2.24 3.27
N THR A 199 -13.18 -3.53 3.28
CA THR A 199 -14.01 -4.58 3.92
C THR A 199 -13.73 -4.73 5.41
N SER A 200 -12.51 -4.42 5.88
CA SER A 200 -12.18 -4.43 7.31
C SER A 200 -12.57 -3.14 8.03
N HIS A 201 -12.86 -2.07 7.30
CA HIS A 201 -13.29 -0.81 7.88
C HIS A 201 -14.68 -0.92 8.51
N SER A 202 -14.82 -0.40 9.73
CA SER A 202 -16.09 -0.36 10.46
C SER A 202 -16.89 0.88 10.05
N TRP A 203 -17.60 0.80 8.92
CA TRP A 203 -18.45 1.87 8.40
C TRP A 203 -19.56 2.26 9.41
N LYS A 204 -19.72 3.57 9.66
CA LYS A 204 -20.82 4.14 10.44
C LYS A 204 -22.14 4.01 9.69
N ASN A 205 -22.10 4.24 8.38
CA ASN A 205 -23.26 4.12 7.50
C ASN A 205 -23.08 2.98 6.50
N THR A 206 -24.19 2.43 6.00
CA THR A 206 -24.12 1.42 4.93
C THR A 206 -23.38 1.99 3.72
N PRO A 207 -22.26 1.38 3.26
CA PRO A 207 -21.44 1.94 2.20
C PRO A 207 -22.05 1.63 0.83
N THR A 208 -23.10 2.37 0.46
CA THR A 208 -23.95 2.11 -0.72
C THR A 208 -23.15 2.14 -2.02
N LYS A 209 -22.37 3.20 -2.26
CA LYS A 209 -21.56 3.36 -3.49
C LYS A 209 -20.54 2.22 -3.64
N LEU A 210 -19.89 1.84 -2.55
CA LEU A 210 -18.95 0.70 -2.52
C LEU A 210 -19.67 -0.61 -2.85
N ASN A 211 -20.79 -0.89 -2.19
CA ASN A 211 -21.55 -2.13 -2.37
C ASN A 211 -22.09 -2.28 -3.79
N GLU A 212 -22.58 -1.19 -4.39
CA GLU A 212 -23.03 -1.17 -5.79
C GLU A 212 -21.88 -1.47 -6.75
N HIS A 213 -20.71 -0.85 -6.52
CA HIS A 213 -19.52 -1.10 -7.33
C HIS A 213 -18.98 -2.52 -7.19
N LEU A 214 -18.96 -3.09 -5.97
CA LEU A 214 -18.56 -4.48 -5.78
C LEU A 214 -19.53 -5.46 -6.47
N LYS A 215 -20.83 -5.18 -6.44
CA LYS A 215 -21.84 -5.98 -7.16
C LYS A 215 -21.67 -5.92 -8.67
N SER A 216 -21.32 -4.75 -9.25
CA SER A 216 -21.11 -4.65 -10.70
C SER A 216 -19.88 -5.44 -11.16
N ILE A 217 -18.82 -5.48 -10.34
CA ILE A 217 -17.63 -6.29 -10.61
C ILE A 217 -17.95 -7.80 -10.56
N ILE A 218 -18.77 -8.25 -9.61
CA ILE A 218 -19.11 -9.66 -9.41
C ILE A 218 -20.19 -10.14 -10.40
N GLY A 219 -21.18 -9.28 -10.70
CA GLY A 219 -22.32 -9.58 -11.56
C GLY A 219 -22.06 -9.44 -13.06
N GLY A 220 -20.93 -8.85 -13.47
CA GLY A 220 -20.53 -8.64 -14.86
C GLY A 220 -19.96 -9.86 -15.59
N LYS A 221 -20.13 -11.09 -15.07
CA LYS A 221 -19.86 -12.31 -15.83
C LYS A 221 -21.12 -12.72 -16.60
N GLN A 222 -21.28 -12.20 -17.81
CA GLN A 222 -22.03 -12.86 -18.89
C GLN A 222 -21.14 -12.94 -20.12
#